data_AF-A0A9I9DLR3-F1
#
_entry.id   AF-A0A9I9DLR3-F1
#
_cell.length_a   1.000
_cell.length_b   1.000
_cell.length_c   1.000
_cell.angle_alpha   90.00
_cell.angle_beta   90.00
_cell.angle_gamma   90.00
#
_symmetry.space_group_name_H-M   'P 1'
#
loop_
_entity.id
_entity.type
_entity.pdbx_description
1 polymer ?
#
loop_
_entity_poly.entity_id
_entity_poly.type
_entity_poly.pdbx_seq_one_letter_code
_entity_poly.pdbx_strand_id
1 'polypeptide(L)'
;MSKEEPPPDVKEAFVKYAGGVAANMTAEQLRSFLVEFQGDQTASLADAQRIVEHVLQRRHHVITKLTKHSLTLDDFYYYLFSMDLNPPISDQVHQDMRAPLSHYYIYTSHNTYLTGNQLSSNSSDVPIINALKSGVRVVELDLWPNSEEDEIDVLHGRTLTTPVEFVRCLKSIKENAFIASPYPVIITLEDHLTPDLQAKAAEYIKETFGDMLFFPEAEYLQEFPSPEELKYRIVISTKPPKEYLRSKNVKGENSFSDDETDDEDGVDTSESESSESDDSDYESYTTGVSEYKRLIAIHAGKPNGGLKEALKVGADKVRRLSLSEKALKKATKAHGMDVIRFTQKNMLRIYPKGTRVNSSNYKPQNAWLHGAQMVAFNMQGHGKSLSLMRGMFRSNGGCGYVKKPDFLITVDSHGKVFDPNANLPVKRTLKVKLYMGVGWNLDFENTHFHLYSPPDFYTRIGIAGAPADEVIKKTEIKEETWSPVWNEEFTFPLTIPELALLRIDVYSYNISDKDVFGGQNCLPVSEVKPGIHAVPLFDRKGSKYSSVKLLMRFEFS
;
A
#
# COMPACT_ATOMS: atom_id res chain seq x y z
N MET A 1 2.38 -20.98 27.15
CA MET A 1 3.32 -19.85 27.27
C MET A 1 4.43 -20.30 28.21
N SER A 2 5.69 -20.03 27.87
CA SER A 2 6.82 -20.13 28.80
C SER A 2 6.52 -19.34 30.08
N LYS A 3 7.17 -19.71 31.19
CA LYS A 3 7.08 -19.05 32.51
C LYS A 3 7.76 -17.67 32.50
N GLU A 4 7.45 -16.82 31.53
CA GLU A 4 7.97 -15.46 31.50
C GLU A 4 7.04 -14.56 32.32
N GLU A 5 7.60 -13.93 33.35
CA GLU A 5 6.84 -13.03 34.19
C GLU A 5 6.39 -11.79 33.42
N PRO A 6 5.19 -11.25 33.70
CA PRO A 6 4.76 -9.99 33.11
C PRO A 6 5.74 -8.84 33.46
N PRO A 7 6.02 -7.92 32.51
CA PRO A 7 6.83 -6.74 32.77
C PRO A 7 6.29 -5.91 33.97
N PRO A 8 7.16 -5.18 34.71
CA PRO A 8 6.73 -4.36 35.86
C PRO A 8 5.57 -3.41 35.55
N ASP A 9 5.62 -2.67 34.45
CA ASP A 9 4.53 -1.78 33.99
C ASP A 9 3.19 -2.52 33.81
N VAL A 10 3.23 -3.78 33.33
CA VAL A 10 2.03 -4.60 33.13
C VAL A 10 1.45 -5.00 34.49
N LYS A 11 2.31 -5.39 35.43
CA LYS A 11 1.92 -5.69 36.81
C LYS A 11 1.31 -4.45 37.49
N GLU A 12 1.94 -3.30 37.36
CA GLU A 12 1.47 -2.03 37.90
C GLU A 12 0.11 -1.60 37.30
N ALA A 13 -0.04 -1.70 35.98
CA ALA A 13 -1.31 -1.45 35.32
C ALA A 13 -2.41 -2.38 35.83
N PHE A 14 -2.13 -3.69 35.93
CA PHE A 14 -3.08 -4.64 36.49
C PHE A 14 -3.49 -4.29 37.92
N VAL A 15 -2.52 -4.02 38.81
CA VAL A 15 -2.79 -3.64 40.21
C VAL A 15 -3.64 -2.38 40.31
N LYS A 16 -3.33 -1.36 39.49
CA LYS A 16 -4.07 -0.09 39.46
C LYS A 16 -5.55 -0.31 39.14
N TYR A 17 -5.87 -1.10 38.11
CA TYR A 17 -7.24 -1.26 37.64
C TYR A 17 -8.00 -2.40 38.34
N ALA A 18 -7.33 -3.44 38.81
CA ALA A 18 -7.95 -4.54 39.56
C ALA A 18 -8.27 -4.18 41.02
N GLY A 19 -7.75 -3.07 41.54
CA GLY A 19 -7.98 -2.64 42.93
C GLY A 19 -7.06 -3.29 43.96
N GLY A 20 -5.84 -3.69 43.56
CA GLY A 20 -4.82 -4.23 44.46
C GLY A 20 -4.10 -5.48 43.96
N VAL A 21 -3.07 -5.92 44.70
CA VAL A 21 -2.13 -7.00 44.31
C VAL A 21 -2.77 -8.41 44.30
N ALA A 22 -3.78 -8.65 45.14
CA ALA A 22 -4.47 -9.93 45.25
C ALA A 22 -5.85 -9.94 44.56
N ALA A 23 -6.20 -8.88 43.85
CA ALA A 23 -7.50 -8.74 43.21
C ALA A 23 -7.53 -9.36 41.81
N ASN A 24 -8.70 -9.84 41.41
CA ASN A 24 -8.98 -10.18 40.01
C ASN A 24 -9.65 -8.98 39.34
N MET A 25 -9.41 -8.80 38.04
CA MET A 25 -9.98 -7.72 37.25
C MET A 25 -11.37 -8.12 36.71
N THR A 26 -12.43 -7.42 37.12
CA THR A 26 -13.78 -7.60 36.57
C THR A 26 -13.92 -6.98 35.17
N ALA A 27 -15.05 -7.20 34.50
CA ALA A 27 -15.31 -6.57 33.21
C ALA A 27 -15.42 -5.04 33.31
N GLU A 28 -16.00 -4.52 34.39
CA GLU A 28 -16.08 -3.07 34.66
C GLU A 28 -14.68 -2.47 34.82
N GLN A 29 -13.81 -3.14 35.59
CA GLN A 29 -12.43 -2.72 35.78
C GLN A 29 -11.60 -2.82 34.49
N LEU A 30 -11.80 -3.88 33.71
CA LEU A 30 -11.19 -4.03 32.39
C LEU A 30 -11.65 -2.90 31.47
N ARG A 31 -12.94 -2.55 31.46
CA ARG A 31 -13.44 -1.40 30.69
C ARG A 31 -12.73 -0.11 31.08
N SER A 32 -12.55 0.16 32.37
CA SER A 32 -11.77 1.32 32.83
C SER A 32 -10.33 1.28 32.31
N PHE A 33 -9.68 0.12 32.32
CA PHE A 33 -8.35 -0.05 31.70
C PHE A 33 -8.37 0.25 30.20
N LEU A 34 -9.36 -0.24 29.45
CA LEU A 34 -9.48 0.00 28.00
C LEU A 34 -9.63 1.50 27.69
N VAL A 35 -10.47 2.20 28.45
CA VAL A 35 -10.72 3.63 28.24
C VAL A 35 -9.52 4.49 28.67
N GLU A 36 -9.00 4.26 29.88
CA GLU A 36 -8.03 5.15 30.50
C GLU A 36 -6.58 4.83 30.13
N PHE A 37 -6.24 3.56 29.91
CA PHE A 37 -4.86 3.13 29.62
C PHE A 37 -4.65 2.77 28.14
N GLN A 38 -5.60 2.07 27.52
CA GLN A 38 -5.54 1.74 26.08
C GLN A 38 -6.11 2.87 25.19
N GLY A 39 -6.66 3.93 25.80
CA GLY A 39 -7.19 5.08 25.07
C GLY A 39 -8.42 4.78 24.21
N ASP A 40 -9.08 3.63 24.40
CA ASP A 40 -10.29 3.26 23.69
C ASP A 40 -11.52 3.91 24.35
N GLN A 41 -11.80 5.16 23.95
CA GLN A 41 -12.93 5.93 24.47
C GLN A 41 -14.29 5.31 24.11
N THR A 42 -14.32 4.39 23.14
CA THR A 42 -15.55 3.72 22.68
C THR A 42 -15.83 2.41 23.41
N ALA A 43 -14.89 1.92 24.21
CA ALA A 43 -15.02 0.63 24.90
C ALA A 43 -16.25 0.59 25.82
N SER A 44 -17.18 -0.31 25.47
CA SER A 44 -18.39 -0.56 26.24
C SER A 44 -18.18 -1.64 27.30
N LEU A 45 -19.11 -1.75 28.26
CA LEU A 45 -19.08 -2.86 29.22
C LEU A 45 -19.27 -4.22 28.54
N ALA A 46 -20.10 -4.27 27.49
CA ALA A 46 -20.33 -5.49 26.71
C ALA A 46 -19.06 -5.95 26.00
N ASP A 47 -18.25 -5.02 25.48
CA ASP A 47 -16.95 -5.35 24.89
C ASP A 47 -16.00 -5.96 25.92
N ALA A 48 -15.90 -5.34 27.09
CA ALA A 48 -15.06 -5.86 28.17
C ALA A 48 -15.54 -7.24 28.65
N GLN A 49 -16.85 -7.46 28.80
CA GLN A 49 -17.43 -8.77 29.15
C GLN A 49 -17.05 -9.83 28.12
N ARG A 50 -17.22 -9.53 26.83
CA ARG A 50 -16.84 -10.43 25.73
C ARG A 50 -15.35 -10.77 25.76
N ILE A 51 -14.47 -9.80 26.04
CA ILE A 51 -13.03 -10.05 26.19
C ILE A 51 -12.76 -11.00 27.36
N VAL A 52 -13.35 -10.73 28.54
CA VAL A 52 -13.19 -11.57 29.74
C VAL A 52 -13.63 -13.00 29.44
N GLU A 53 -14.83 -13.17 28.90
CA GLU A 53 -15.39 -14.48 28.55
C GLU A 53 -14.49 -15.22 27.57
N HIS A 54 -14.03 -14.57 26.50
CA HIS A 54 -13.21 -15.20 25.48
C HIS A 54 -11.83 -15.62 26.01
N VAL A 55 -11.21 -14.81 26.87
CA VAL A 55 -9.95 -15.16 27.55
C VAL A 55 -10.16 -16.38 28.45
N LEU A 56 -11.23 -16.36 29.26
CA LEU A 56 -11.52 -17.46 30.18
C LEU A 56 -11.84 -18.77 29.45
N GLN A 57 -12.56 -18.68 28.32
CA GLN A 57 -12.89 -19.82 27.46
C GLN A 57 -11.65 -20.47 26.86
N ARG A 58 -10.65 -19.69 26.44
CA ARG A 58 -9.41 -20.21 25.84
C ARG A 58 -8.41 -20.75 26.88
N ARG A 59 -8.38 -20.20 28.09
CA ARG A 59 -7.36 -20.53 29.11
C ARG A 59 -7.78 -21.55 30.15
N HIS A 60 -9.07 -21.67 30.45
CA HIS A 60 -9.55 -22.49 31.58
C HIS A 60 -10.44 -23.66 31.12
N HIS A 61 -10.49 -24.73 31.91
CA HIS A 61 -11.37 -25.88 31.68
C HIS A 61 -12.84 -25.57 32.02
N VAL A 62 -13.77 -26.36 31.47
CA VAL A 62 -15.24 -26.12 31.50
C VAL A 62 -15.79 -25.81 32.90
N ILE A 63 -15.31 -26.46 33.95
CA ILE A 63 -15.82 -26.28 35.32
C ILE A 63 -15.48 -24.88 35.88
N THR A 64 -14.30 -24.34 35.55
CA THR A 64 -13.88 -22.98 35.97
C THR A 64 -14.58 -21.88 35.15
N LYS A 65 -15.15 -22.21 33.98
CA LYS A 65 -15.87 -21.27 33.10
C LYS A 65 -17.24 -20.86 33.65
N LEU A 66 -17.86 -21.69 34.49
CA LEU A 66 -19.21 -21.46 35.00
C LEU A 66 -19.25 -20.53 36.23
N THR A 67 -18.11 -20.26 36.86
CA THR A 67 -18.05 -19.56 38.15
C THR A 67 -17.14 -18.33 38.15
N LYS A 68 -16.16 -18.24 37.25
CA LYS A 68 -15.19 -17.13 37.20
C LYS A 68 -15.62 -16.07 36.17
N HIS A 69 -15.73 -14.82 36.62
CA HIS A 69 -16.15 -13.67 35.80
C HIS A 69 -15.10 -12.53 35.81
N SER A 70 -13.86 -12.87 36.14
CA SER A 70 -12.78 -11.91 36.36
C SER A 70 -11.43 -12.49 35.94
N LEU A 71 -10.52 -11.64 35.48
CA LEU A 71 -9.18 -12.01 35.00
C LEU A 71 -8.16 -11.98 36.14
N THR A 72 -7.32 -13.01 36.25
CA THR A 72 -6.07 -12.92 37.03
C THR A 72 -5.03 -12.12 36.25
N LEU A 73 -3.89 -11.80 36.88
CA LEU A 73 -2.76 -11.18 36.20
C LEU A 73 -2.31 -11.99 34.97
N ASP A 74 -2.26 -13.32 35.08
CA ASP A 74 -1.88 -14.19 33.96
C ASP A 74 -2.92 -14.19 32.83
N ASP A 75 -4.21 -14.09 33.16
CA ASP A 75 -5.30 -13.99 32.19
C ASP A 75 -5.24 -12.64 31.46
N PHE A 76 -5.00 -11.55 32.19
CA PHE A 76 -4.79 -10.22 31.64
C PHE A 76 -3.53 -10.14 30.76
N TYR A 77 -2.43 -10.74 31.20
CA TYR A 77 -1.19 -10.78 30.41
C TYR A 77 -1.37 -11.57 29.10
N TYR A 78 -2.11 -12.68 29.14
CA TYR A 78 -2.51 -13.39 27.93
C TYR A 78 -3.37 -12.54 26.99
N TYR A 79 -4.32 -11.77 27.54
CA TYR A 79 -5.13 -10.83 26.77
C TYR A 79 -4.25 -9.82 26.03
N LEU A 80 -3.23 -9.25 26.67
CA LEU A 80 -2.32 -8.28 26.03
C LEU A 80 -1.58 -8.89 24.82
N PHE A 81 -1.32 -10.20 24.82
CA PHE A 81 -0.72 -10.93 23.70
C PHE A 81 -1.71 -11.43 22.65
N SER A 82 -3.01 -11.24 22.86
CA SER A 82 -4.06 -11.67 21.95
C SER A 82 -4.24 -10.63 20.85
N MET A 83 -3.73 -10.91 19.65
CA MET A 83 -3.91 -10.03 18.50
C MET A 83 -5.36 -9.92 18.04
N ASP A 84 -6.19 -10.94 18.32
CA ASP A 84 -7.61 -10.93 17.94
C ASP A 84 -8.43 -10.02 18.87
N LEU A 85 -8.06 -9.96 20.15
CA LEU A 85 -8.78 -9.17 21.17
C LEU A 85 -8.17 -7.78 21.41
N ASN A 86 -6.87 -7.63 21.15
CA ASN A 86 -6.10 -6.42 21.42
C ASN A 86 -5.14 -6.08 20.27
N PRO A 87 -5.63 -5.92 19.02
CA PRO A 87 -4.78 -5.60 17.89
C PRO A 87 -4.17 -4.19 18.02
N PRO A 88 -2.93 -3.97 17.54
CA PRO A 88 -2.28 -2.66 17.62
C PRO A 88 -2.85 -1.62 16.64
N ILE A 89 -3.63 -2.07 15.64
CA ILE A 89 -4.31 -1.23 14.64
C ILE A 89 -5.72 -1.81 14.40
N SER A 90 -6.67 -0.97 13.96
CA SER A 90 -8.02 -1.44 13.59
C SER A 90 -8.01 -2.22 12.28
N ASP A 91 -8.89 -3.22 12.17
CA ASP A 91 -9.20 -3.93 10.93
C ASP A 91 -10.44 -3.39 10.20
N GLN A 92 -11.11 -2.39 10.80
CA GLN A 92 -12.30 -1.77 10.23
C GLN A 92 -11.96 -0.54 9.39
N VAL A 93 -12.73 -0.35 8.31
CA VAL A 93 -12.72 0.88 7.53
C VAL A 93 -13.41 1.97 8.34
N HIS A 94 -12.75 3.11 8.52
CA HIS A 94 -13.23 4.20 9.38
C HIS A 94 -13.12 5.59 8.75
N GLN A 95 -12.30 5.73 7.70
CA GLN A 95 -12.17 6.99 6.99
C GLN A 95 -13.40 7.24 6.12
N ASP A 96 -13.66 8.51 5.82
CA ASP A 96 -14.69 8.89 4.85
C ASP A 96 -14.32 8.35 3.45
N MET A 97 -15.21 7.54 2.86
CA MET A 97 -15.03 6.89 1.56
C MET A 97 -15.84 7.52 0.43
N ARG A 98 -16.48 8.67 0.69
CA ARG A 98 -17.36 9.39 -0.25
C ARG A 98 -16.70 10.58 -0.95
N ALA A 99 -15.42 10.83 -0.69
CA ALA A 99 -14.68 11.85 -1.42
C ALA A 99 -14.23 11.30 -2.80
N PRO A 100 -13.86 12.16 -3.77
CA PRO A 100 -13.34 11.74 -5.07
C PRO A 100 -12.11 10.82 -4.96
N LEU A 101 -11.92 9.89 -5.91
CA LEU A 101 -10.74 9.00 -5.94
C LEU A 101 -9.39 9.74 -5.86
N SER A 102 -9.29 10.97 -6.38
CA SER A 102 -8.08 11.80 -6.27
C SER A 102 -7.68 12.12 -4.82
N HIS A 103 -8.59 11.97 -3.86
CA HIS A 103 -8.36 12.23 -2.44
C HIS A 103 -7.82 11.03 -1.67
N TYR A 104 -7.54 9.90 -2.33
CA TYR A 104 -7.04 8.69 -1.68
C TYR A 104 -5.70 8.27 -2.28
N TYR A 105 -4.77 7.82 -1.43
CA TYR A 105 -3.73 6.91 -1.85
C TYR A 105 -4.34 5.55 -2.15
N ILE A 106 -3.88 4.92 -3.24
CA ILE A 106 -4.45 3.68 -3.75
C ILE A 106 -3.35 2.63 -3.87
N TYR A 107 -3.59 1.46 -3.29
CA TYR A 107 -2.62 0.36 -3.27
C TYR A 107 -2.36 -0.13 -4.70
N THR A 108 -1.18 0.18 -5.24
CA THR A 108 -0.87 0.05 -6.66
C THR A 108 0.29 -0.90 -6.93
N SER A 109 0.08 -1.84 -7.85
CA SER A 109 1.10 -2.74 -8.38
C SER A 109 1.63 -2.25 -9.74
N HIS A 110 2.88 -2.60 -10.05
CA HIS A 110 3.56 -2.33 -11.33
C HIS A 110 3.88 -3.66 -12.03
N ASN A 111 3.65 -3.72 -13.35
CA ASN A 111 3.82 -4.91 -14.20
C ASN A 111 3.33 -6.17 -13.49
N THR A 112 2.04 -6.14 -13.14
CA THR A 112 1.48 -7.01 -12.09
C THR A 112 1.54 -8.48 -12.48
N TYR A 113 1.57 -8.77 -13.78
CA TYR A 113 1.66 -10.10 -14.37
C TYR A 113 3.04 -10.78 -14.20
N LEU A 114 4.10 -10.04 -13.85
CA LEU A 114 5.45 -10.60 -13.77
C LEU A 114 5.66 -11.46 -12.53
N THR A 115 6.23 -12.65 -12.72
CA THR A 115 6.59 -13.57 -11.63
C THR A 115 7.96 -13.27 -11.01
N GLY A 116 8.79 -12.44 -11.66
CA GLY A 116 10.14 -12.13 -11.20
C GLY A 116 10.73 -10.85 -11.79
N ASN A 117 11.88 -10.97 -12.44
CA ASN A 117 12.65 -9.87 -13.01
C ASN A 117 11.98 -9.29 -14.28
N GLN A 118 12.38 -8.08 -14.68
CA GLN A 118 11.75 -7.35 -15.80
C GLN A 118 12.23 -7.82 -17.19
N LEU A 119 13.21 -8.72 -17.30
CA LEU A 119 13.84 -9.05 -18.59
C LEU A 119 13.53 -10.46 -19.10
N SER A 120 13.40 -11.44 -18.21
CA SER A 120 13.36 -12.85 -18.59
C SER A 120 12.48 -13.73 -17.68
N SER A 121 11.75 -13.12 -16.74
CA SER A 121 10.81 -13.91 -15.92
C SER A 121 9.52 -14.21 -16.68
N ASN A 122 8.78 -15.21 -16.21
CA ASN A 122 7.51 -15.56 -16.83
C ASN A 122 6.43 -14.55 -16.46
N SER A 123 5.45 -14.36 -17.34
CA SER A 123 4.18 -13.71 -17.03
C SER A 123 3.13 -14.74 -16.61
N SER A 124 2.25 -14.37 -15.67
CA SER A 124 1.17 -15.23 -15.17
C SER A 124 0.08 -14.39 -14.51
N ASP A 125 -1.10 -14.99 -14.39
CA ASP A 125 -2.20 -14.50 -13.56
C ASP A 125 -1.98 -14.67 -12.04
N VAL A 126 -1.08 -15.55 -11.62
CA VAL A 126 -0.84 -15.83 -10.20
C VAL A 126 -0.39 -14.59 -9.41
N PRO A 127 0.59 -13.79 -9.88
CA PRO A 127 0.93 -12.50 -9.27
C PRO A 127 -0.26 -11.53 -9.14
N ILE A 128 -1.18 -11.51 -10.12
CA ILE A 128 -2.40 -10.69 -10.08
C ILE A 128 -3.33 -11.16 -8.96
N ILE A 129 -3.58 -12.47 -8.87
CA ILE A 129 -4.40 -13.07 -7.80
C ILE A 129 -3.82 -12.72 -6.43
N ASN A 130 -2.50 -12.89 -6.26
CA ASN A 130 -1.81 -12.60 -5.00
C ASN A 130 -1.88 -11.11 -4.63
N ALA A 131 -1.71 -10.22 -5.61
CA ALA A 131 -1.84 -8.78 -5.42
C ALA A 131 -3.24 -8.43 -4.89
N LEU A 132 -4.30 -8.89 -5.58
CA LEU A 132 -5.69 -8.62 -5.19
C LEU A 132 -6.04 -9.17 -3.81
N LYS A 133 -5.64 -10.41 -3.50
CA LYS A 133 -5.83 -11.02 -2.16
C LYS A 133 -5.08 -10.28 -1.05
N SER A 134 -3.99 -9.59 -1.38
CA SER A 134 -3.23 -8.76 -0.44
C SER A 134 -3.80 -7.33 -0.27
N GLY A 135 -4.89 -7.00 -0.95
CA GLY A 135 -5.54 -5.69 -0.87
C GLY A 135 -5.13 -4.69 -1.94
N VAL A 136 -4.28 -5.05 -2.91
CA VAL A 136 -3.95 -4.17 -4.07
C VAL A 136 -5.22 -3.84 -4.83
N ARG A 137 -5.40 -2.56 -5.19
CA ARG A 137 -6.59 -2.03 -5.88
C ARG A 137 -6.29 -1.52 -7.28
N VAL A 138 -5.02 -1.38 -7.64
CA VAL A 138 -4.62 -1.07 -9.02
C VAL A 138 -3.67 -2.15 -9.52
N VAL A 139 -4.05 -2.79 -10.62
CA VAL A 139 -3.23 -3.79 -11.32
C VAL A 139 -2.89 -3.27 -12.73
N GLU A 140 -1.73 -3.68 -13.23
CA GLU A 140 -1.21 -3.27 -14.54
C GLU A 140 -1.08 -4.48 -15.47
N LEU A 141 -1.56 -4.31 -16.70
CA LEU A 141 -1.48 -5.28 -17.80
C LEU A 141 -0.94 -4.56 -19.04
N ASP A 142 0.12 -5.10 -19.62
CA ASP A 142 0.73 -4.56 -20.84
C ASP A 142 0.27 -5.44 -22.00
N LEU A 143 -0.56 -4.87 -22.87
CA LEU A 143 -1.26 -5.60 -23.93
C LEU A 143 -0.45 -5.54 -25.22
N TRP A 144 -0.18 -6.71 -25.79
CA TRP A 144 0.52 -6.87 -27.06
C TRP A 144 -0.22 -7.87 -27.96
N PRO A 145 -0.14 -7.72 -29.29
CA PRO A 145 -0.52 -8.79 -30.21
C PRO A 145 0.27 -10.07 -29.90
N ASN A 146 -0.38 -11.23 -30.01
CA ASN A 146 0.30 -12.52 -30.03
C ASN A 146 1.15 -12.68 -31.32
N SER A 147 1.86 -13.80 -31.45
CA SER A 147 2.74 -14.04 -32.62
C SER A 147 2.01 -14.08 -33.97
N GLU A 148 0.74 -14.46 -33.97
CA GLU A 148 -0.11 -14.54 -35.18
C GLU A 148 -0.91 -13.24 -35.42
N GLU A 149 -0.76 -12.23 -34.55
CA GLU A 149 -1.44 -10.93 -34.58
C GLU A 149 -2.99 -10.99 -34.53
N ASP A 150 -3.56 -12.09 -34.05
CA ASP A 150 -5.01 -12.34 -34.00
C ASP A 150 -5.58 -12.45 -32.56
N GLU A 151 -4.74 -12.57 -31.54
CA GLU A 151 -5.09 -12.61 -30.11
C GLU A 151 -4.24 -11.63 -29.29
N ILE A 152 -4.61 -11.48 -28.01
CA ILE A 152 -3.99 -10.52 -27.09
C ILE A 152 -3.24 -11.25 -25.98
N ASP A 153 -1.94 -10.99 -25.91
CA ASP A 153 -1.06 -11.43 -24.84
C ASP A 153 -0.75 -10.30 -23.86
N VAL A 154 -0.43 -10.70 -22.63
CA VAL A 154 0.11 -9.83 -21.59
C VAL A 154 1.57 -10.20 -21.33
N LEU A 155 2.48 -9.26 -21.60
CA LEU A 155 3.92 -9.43 -21.37
C LEU A 155 4.65 -8.09 -21.30
N HIS A 156 5.90 -8.13 -20.83
CA HIS A 156 6.77 -6.96 -20.91
C HIS A 156 7.44 -6.93 -22.29
N GLY A 157 6.92 -6.07 -23.17
CA GLY A 157 7.32 -5.98 -24.57
C GLY A 157 8.82 -5.73 -24.75
N ARG A 158 9.36 -6.21 -25.88
CA ARG A 158 10.79 -6.10 -26.24
C ARG A 158 11.74 -6.73 -25.20
N THR A 159 11.27 -7.72 -24.44
CA THR A 159 12.08 -8.51 -23.51
C THR A 159 11.88 -10.01 -23.75
N LEU A 160 12.55 -10.85 -22.94
CA LEU A 160 12.44 -12.31 -22.99
C LEU A 160 11.39 -12.87 -22.01
N THR A 161 10.50 -12.03 -21.49
CA THR A 161 9.41 -12.50 -20.61
C THR A 161 8.41 -13.31 -21.41
N THR A 162 7.96 -14.46 -20.88
CA THR A 162 6.93 -15.27 -21.55
C THR A 162 5.56 -14.59 -21.47
N PRO A 163 4.69 -14.75 -22.48
CA PRO A 163 3.34 -14.19 -22.44
C PRO A 163 2.38 -14.95 -21.52
N VAL A 164 1.26 -14.30 -21.19
CA VAL A 164 0.05 -14.92 -20.64
C VAL A 164 -1.18 -14.33 -21.33
N GLU A 165 -2.15 -15.17 -21.67
CA GLU A 165 -3.38 -14.75 -22.37
C GLU A 165 -4.14 -13.65 -21.60
N PHE A 166 -4.55 -12.59 -22.30
CA PHE A 166 -5.29 -11.48 -21.69
C PHE A 166 -6.60 -11.93 -21.03
N VAL A 167 -7.37 -12.81 -21.69
CA VAL A 167 -8.64 -13.35 -21.17
C VAL A 167 -8.43 -14.07 -19.83
N ARG A 168 -7.30 -14.78 -19.68
CA ARG A 168 -6.96 -15.46 -18.44
C ARG A 168 -6.70 -14.46 -17.31
N CYS A 169 -5.98 -13.39 -17.58
CA CYS A 169 -5.79 -12.30 -16.61
C CYS A 169 -7.13 -11.68 -16.19
N LEU A 170 -8.03 -11.39 -17.14
CA LEU A 170 -9.34 -10.80 -16.84
C LEU A 170 -10.21 -11.71 -15.96
N LYS A 171 -10.27 -13.02 -16.26
CA LYS A 171 -10.99 -14.02 -15.44
C LYS A 171 -10.45 -14.06 -14.01
N SER A 172 -9.13 -14.13 -13.86
CA SER A 172 -8.47 -14.12 -12.55
C SER A 172 -8.73 -12.81 -11.77
N ILE A 173 -8.82 -11.66 -12.45
CA ILE A 173 -9.25 -10.40 -11.81
C ILE A 173 -10.70 -10.50 -11.37
N LYS A 174 -11.63 -10.93 -12.22
CA LYS A 174 -13.07 -11.04 -11.91
C LYS A 174 -13.30 -11.86 -10.64
N GLU A 175 -12.64 -13.00 -10.51
CA GLU A 175 -12.81 -13.93 -9.38
C GLU A 175 -12.22 -13.40 -8.06
N ASN A 176 -11.20 -12.52 -8.13
CA ASN A 176 -10.43 -12.12 -6.96
C ASN A 176 -10.55 -10.64 -6.60
N ALA A 177 -11.16 -9.82 -7.45
CA ALA A 177 -11.19 -8.36 -7.34
C ALA A 177 -11.65 -7.90 -5.96
N PHE A 178 -12.69 -8.51 -5.40
CA PHE A 178 -13.35 -8.01 -4.18
C PHE A 178 -13.21 -8.92 -2.96
N ILE A 179 -12.26 -9.87 -2.97
CA ILE A 179 -12.02 -10.78 -1.83
C ILE A 179 -11.50 -10.01 -0.61
N ALA A 180 -10.52 -9.13 -0.81
CA ALA A 180 -9.87 -8.40 0.28
C ALA A 180 -10.58 -7.09 0.65
N SER A 181 -11.38 -6.53 -0.28
CA SER A 181 -11.98 -5.20 -0.13
C SER A 181 -13.16 -5.04 -1.09
N PRO A 182 -14.27 -4.40 -0.68
CA PRO A 182 -15.40 -4.11 -1.56
C PRO A 182 -15.16 -2.91 -2.50
N TYR A 183 -14.11 -2.13 -2.24
CA TYR A 183 -13.79 -0.92 -3.01
C TYR A 183 -13.24 -1.24 -4.40
N PRO A 184 -13.36 -0.30 -5.36
CA PRO A 184 -13.08 -0.56 -6.77
C PRO A 184 -11.70 -1.14 -7.04
N VAL A 185 -11.60 -1.89 -8.15
CA VAL A 185 -10.32 -2.29 -8.75
C VAL A 185 -10.12 -1.51 -10.04
N ILE A 186 -8.98 -0.84 -10.17
CA ILE A 186 -8.57 -0.14 -11.38
C ILE A 186 -7.60 -1.03 -12.15
N ILE A 187 -7.87 -1.27 -13.44
CA ILE A 187 -6.95 -1.95 -14.35
C ILE A 187 -6.28 -0.88 -15.19
N THR A 188 -4.97 -0.69 -15.02
CA THR A 188 -4.18 0.15 -15.91
C THR A 188 -3.71 -0.70 -17.09
N LEU A 189 -4.11 -0.31 -18.30
CA LEU A 189 -3.66 -0.97 -19.52
C LEU A 189 -2.52 -0.15 -20.15
N GLU A 190 -1.42 -0.81 -20.47
CA GLU A 190 -0.43 -0.29 -21.41
C GLU A 190 -0.71 -0.90 -22.78
N ASP A 191 -1.30 -0.09 -23.66
CA ASP A 191 -1.90 -0.55 -24.90
C ASP A 191 -0.93 -0.41 -26.09
N HIS A 192 -0.50 -1.55 -26.64
CA HIS A 192 0.29 -1.67 -27.87
C HIS A 192 -0.49 -2.39 -29.00
N LEU A 193 -1.82 -2.37 -28.93
CA LEU A 193 -2.69 -3.12 -29.83
C LEU A 193 -3.01 -2.36 -31.12
N THR A 194 -3.29 -3.12 -32.18
CA THR A 194 -3.92 -2.61 -33.40
C THR A 194 -5.40 -2.25 -33.14
N PRO A 195 -6.05 -1.42 -33.98
CA PRO A 195 -7.47 -1.10 -33.86
C PRO A 195 -8.40 -2.32 -33.72
N ASP A 196 -8.15 -3.39 -34.47
CA ASP A 196 -8.97 -4.61 -34.42
C ASP A 196 -8.79 -5.35 -33.10
N LEU A 197 -7.55 -5.42 -32.60
CA LEU A 197 -7.26 -6.00 -31.30
C LEU A 197 -7.78 -5.11 -30.15
N GLN A 198 -7.86 -3.79 -30.32
CA GLN A 198 -8.54 -2.90 -29.35
C GLN A 198 -10.03 -3.18 -29.27
N ALA A 199 -10.69 -3.41 -30.41
CA ALA A 199 -12.09 -3.81 -30.45
C ALA A 199 -12.31 -5.15 -29.72
N LYS A 200 -11.44 -6.13 -30.00
CA LYS A 200 -11.44 -7.44 -29.33
C LYS A 200 -11.16 -7.33 -27.82
N ALA A 201 -10.25 -6.44 -27.41
CA ALA A 201 -10.00 -6.14 -26.00
C ALA A 201 -11.26 -5.60 -25.31
N ALA A 202 -11.99 -4.70 -25.99
CA ALA A 202 -13.23 -4.14 -25.46
C ALA A 202 -14.31 -5.22 -25.27
N GLU A 203 -14.45 -6.13 -26.22
CA GLU A 203 -15.33 -7.30 -26.13
C GLU A 203 -14.97 -8.16 -24.92
N TYR A 204 -13.71 -8.61 -24.82
CA TYR A 204 -13.23 -9.43 -23.71
C TYR A 204 -13.44 -8.77 -22.34
N ILE A 205 -13.20 -7.47 -22.22
CA ILE A 205 -13.43 -6.71 -20.98
C ILE A 205 -14.93 -6.70 -20.63
N LYS A 206 -15.80 -6.41 -21.61
CA LYS A 206 -17.26 -6.36 -21.39
C LYS A 206 -17.84 -7.72 -21.05
N GLU A 207 -17.50 -8.76 -21.81
CA GLU A 207 -17.97 -10.12 -21.57
C GLU A 207 -17.51 -10.64 -20.20
N THR A 208 -16.24 -10.37 -19.85
CA THR A 208 -15.70 -10.85 -18.58
C THR A 208 -16.35 -10.14 -17.40
N PHE A 209 -16.41 -8.80 -17.40
CA PHE A 209 -16.84 -8.07 -16.22
C PHE A 209 -18.34 -7.80 -16.16
N GLY A 210 -19.04 -7.71 -17.29
CA GLY A 210 -20.48 -7.42 -17.34
C GLY A 210 -20.84 -6.23 -16.45
N ASP A 211 -21.78 -6.45 -15.52
CA ASP A 211 -22.24 -5.43 -14.57
C ASP A 211 -21.15 -4.95 -13.60
N MET A 212 -20.03 -5.65 -13.45
CA MET A 212 -18.92 -5.16 -12.61
C MET A 212 -18.19 -4.00 -13.30
N LEU A 213 -18.26 -3.86 -14.62
CA LEU A 213 -17.53 -2.82 -15.34
C LEU A 213 -18.18 -1.45 -15.14
N PHE A 214 -17.37 -0.47 -14.75
CA PHE A 214 -17.76 0.94 -14.74
C PHE A 214 -17.15 1.66 -15.93
N PHE A 215 -17.99 2.37 -16.68
CA PHE A 215 -17.58 3.33 -17.70
C PHE A 215 -18.51 4.55 -17.64
N PRO A 216 -17.98 5.76 -17.87
CA PRO A 216 -18.74 6.99 -17.71
C PRO A 216 -19.74 7.20 -18.87
N GLU A 217 -20.90 7.81 -18.57
CA GLU A 217 -21.89 8.18 -19.61
C GLU A 217 -21.38 9.31 -20.51
N ALA A 218 -20.67 10.28 -19.93
CA ALA A 218 -19.99 11.34 -20.65
C ALA A 218 -18.57 10.89 -21.04
N GLU A 219 -18.07 11.41 -22.16
CA GLU A 219 -16.70 11.11 -22.63
C GLU A 219 -15.63 11.49 -21.58
N TYR A 220 -15.91 12.51 -20.76
CA TYR A 220 -15.00 12.98 -19.72
C TYR A 220 -15.72 13.20 -18.40
N LEU A 221 -14.99 12.90 -17.33
CA LEU A 221 -15.39 13.18 -15.96
C LEU A 221 -14.90 14.58 -15.55
N GLN A 222 -15.77 15.37 -14.94
CA GLN A 222 -15.40 16.65 -14.31
C GLN A 222 -14.70 16.44 -12.96
N GLU A 223 -15.04 15.34 -12.28
CA GLU A 223 -14.52 14.87 -11.01
C GLU A 223 -14.55 13.34 -10.98
N PHE A 224 -13.61 12.71 -10.27
CA PHE A 224 -13.64 11.26 -10.13
C PHE A 224 -14.75 10.83 -9.16
N PRO A 225 -15.51 9.76 -9.46
CA PRO A 225 -16.40 9.15 -8.47
C PRO A 225 -15.64 8.74 -7.22
N SER A 226 -16.35 8.57 -6.11
CA SER A 226 -15.78 8.12 -4.86
C SER A 226 -15.56 6.60 -4.82
N PRO A 227 -14.67 6.10 -3.92
CA PRO A 227 -14.58 4.68 -3.64
C PRO A 227 -15.93 4.06 -3.25
N GLU A 228 -16.78 4.79 -2.51
CA GLU A 228 -18.10 4.33 -2.09
C GLU A 228 -19.06 4.12 -3.27
N GLU A 229 -19.12 5.08 -4.21
CA GLU A 229 -19.97 4.98 -5.41
C GLU A 229 -19.53 3.86 -6.36
N LEU A 230 -18.24 3.51 -6.32
CA LEU A 230 -17.63 2.49 -7.18
C LEU A 230 -17.44 1.14 -6.48
N LYS A 231 -18.11 0.90 -5.35
CA LYS A 231 -18.07 -0.42 -4.69
C LYS A 231 -18.44 -1.53 -5.68
N TYR A 232 -17.65 -2.59 -5.65
CA TYR A 232 -17.76 -3.75 -6.53
C TYR A 232 -17.64 -3.44 -8.03
N ARG A 233 -17.02 -2.30 -8.40
CA ARG A 233 -16.76 -1.94 -9.79
C ARG A 233 -15.31 -2.14 -10.23
N ILE A 234 -15.15 -2.51 -11.49
CA ILE A 234 -13.89 -2.56 -12.23
C ILE A 234 -13.81 -1.30 -13.10
N VAL A 235 -12.68 -0.62 -13.05
CA VAL A 235 -12.46 0.68 -13.72
C VAL A 235 -11.26 0.56 -14.66
N ILE A 236 -11.43 0.90 -15.94
CA ILE A 236 -10.33 0.88 -16.91
C ILE A 236 -9.62 2.23 -16.94
N SER A 237 -8.29 2.19 -16.89
CA SER A 237 -7.40 3.35 -16.96
C SER A 237 -6.35 3.18 -18.06
N THR A 238 -6.47 3.89 -19.17
CA THR A 238 -5.47 3.84 -20.25
C THR A 238 -5.37 5.18 -21.00
N LYS A 239 -4.40 5.29 -21.91
CA LYS A 239 -4.34 6.39 -22.88
C LYS A 239 -5.49 6.16 -23.88
N PRO A 240 -6.33 7.17 -24.18
CA PRO A 240 -7.31 7.02 -25.24
C PRO A 240 -6.61 6.74 -26.58
N PRO A 241 -7.18 5.88 -27.46
CA PRO A 241 -6.64 5.63 -28.78
C PRO A 241 -6.42 6.93 -29.56
N LYS A 242 -5.36 6.98 -30.39
CA LYS A 242 -5.15 8.12 -31.29
C LYS A 242 -6.33 8.19 -32.25
N GLU A 243 -7.12 9.25 -32.19
CA GLU A 243 -8.12 9.50 -33.23
C GLU A 243 -7.36 9.77 -34.54
N TYR A 244 -7.44 8.83 -35.48
CA TYR A 244 -7.04 9.05 -36.86
C TYR A 244 -8.02 10.04 -37.50
N LEU A 245 -7.86 11.33 -37.17
CA LEU A 245 -8.64 12.40 -37.77
C LEU A 245 -8.14 12.62 -39.20
N ARG A 246 -9.05 12.38 -40.15
CA ARG A 246 -9.06 12.93 -41.50
C ARG A 246 -8.75 14.45 -41.47
N SER A 247 -7.49 14.84 -41.59
CA SER A 247 -7.15 16.19 -42.05
C SER A 247 -7.00 16.15 -43.56
N LYS A 248 -8.00 16.76 -44.22
CA LYS A 248 -8.05 17.10 -45.63
C LYS A 248 -6.66 17.34 -46.25
N ASN A 249 -6.42 16.68 -47.38
CA ASN A 249 -5.50 17.11 -48.43
C ASN A 249 -5.49 18.64 -48.59
N VAL A 250 -4.43 19.30 -48.13
CA VAL A 250 -3.83 20.43 -48.82
C VAL A 250 -2.32 20.31 -48.62
N LYS A 251 -1.63 20.03 -49.72
CA LYS A 251 -0.17 20.05 -49.84
C LYS A 251 0.42 21.37 -49.31
N GLY A 252 1.54 21.26 -48.63
CA GLY A 252 2.43 22.37 -48.31
C GLY A 252 3.75 21.84 -47.79
N GLU A 253 4.66 21.51 -48.70
CA GLU A 253 6.06 21.24 -48.39
C GLU A 253 6.65 22.45 -47.63
N ASN A 254 7.27 22.21 -46.49
CA ASN A 254 8.42 23.00 -46.06
C ASN A 254 9.28 22.19 -45.09
N SER A 255 10.47 21.85 -45.58
CA SER A 255 11.60 21.32 -44.86
C SER A 255 12.06 22.27 -43.75
N PHE A 256 12.19 21.78 -42.52
CA PHE A 256 13.05 22.37 -41.50
C PHE A 256 13.84 21.28 -40.78
N SER A 257 15.12 21.56 -40.67
CA SER A 257 16.23 20.78 -40.14
C SER A 257 16.09 20.46 -38.65
N ASP A 258 16.36 19.20 -38.31
CA ASP A 258 16.61 18.74 -36.94
C ASP A 258 17.92 19.34 -36.41
N ASP A 259 17.85 19.96 -35.24
CA ASP A 259 19.01 20.25 -34.39
C ASP A 259 18.86 19.36 -33.16
N GLU A 260 19.69 18.31 -33.11
CA GLU A 260 19.76 17.38 -32.00
C GLU A 260 20.27 18.09 -30.75
N THR A 261 19.43 18.13 -29.71
CA THR A 261 19.88 18.34 -28.34
C THR A 261 19.43 17.14 -27.51
N ASP A 262 20.42 16.34 -27.11
CA ASP A 262 20.31 15.25 -26.14
C ASP A 262 19.78 15.79 -24.81
N ASP A 263 18.48 15.68 -24.57
CA ASP A 263 17.90 15.73 -23.22
C ASP A 263 17.27 14.36 -22.91
N GLU A 264 18.00 13.54 -22.13
CA GLU A 264 17.51 12.32 -21.46
C GLU A 264 16.44 12.62 -20.39
N ASP A 265 15.31 13.20 -20.81
CA ASP A 265 14.12 13.30 -19.97
C ASP A 265 13.20 12.12 -20.28
N GLY A 266 13.30 11.08 -19.42
CA GLY A 266 12.47 9.87 -19.43
C GLY A 266 10.98 10.13 -19.15
N VAL A 267 10.37 10.90 -20.04
CA VAL A 267 8.96 10.90 -20.41
C VAL A 267 8.86 9.91 -21.57
N ASP A 268 7.91 8.99 -21.46
CA ASP A 268 7.67 7.89 -22.39
C ASP A 268 7.76 8.29 -23.89
N THR A 269 8.92 8.03 -24.50
CA THR A 269 9.21 8.14 -25.94
C THR A 269 9.75 6.81 -26.44
N SER A 270 8.86 5.89 -26.84
CA SER A 270 9.26 4.78 -27.70
C SER A 270 8.11 4.33 -28.61
N GLU A 271 7.92 5.01 -29.73
CA GLU A 271 7.14 4.49 -30.85
C GLU A 271 7.89 4.83 -32.15
N SER A 272 8.38 3.80 -32.83
CA SER A 272 8.78 3.84 -34.22
C SER A 272 7.97 2.78 -34.98
N GLU A 273 7.50 3.20 -36.14
CA GLU A 273 7.21 2.43 -37.34
C GLU A 273 5.76 2.26 -37.82
N SER A 274 5.77 2.16 -39.16
CA SER A 274 4.82 2.34 -40.22
C SER A 274 4.09 1.07 -40.62
N SER A 275 2.87 1.21 -41.13
CA SER A 275 2.35 0.34 -42.19
C SER A 275 1.12 0.96 -42.85
N GLU A 276 1.16 1.08 -44.18
CA GLU A 276 0.02 1.37 -45.05
C GLU A 276 -0.82 0.10 -45.27
N SER A 277 -2.16 0.19 -45.30
CA SER A 277 -3.02 -0.76 -46.01
C SER A 277 -4.47 -0.25 -46.19
N ASP A 278 -5.15 -0.93 -47.12
CA ASP A 278 -6.22 -0.51 -48.05
C ASP A 278 -7.62 -0.14 -47.51
N ASP A 279 -8.30 0.70 -48.30
CA ASP A 279 -9.45 1.57 -47.96
C ASP A 279 -10.84 0.99 -48.30
N SER A 280 -11.14 -0.27 -48.00
CA SER A 280 -12.45 -0.87 -48.42
C SER A 280 -13.41 -1.31 -47.31
N ASP A 281 -13.05 -1.13 -46.03
CA ASP A 281 -13.78 -1.82 -44.96
C ASP A 281 -14.15 -0.88 -43.76
N TYR A 282 -13.88 0.42 -43.91
CA TYR A 282 -13.85 1.53 -42.93
C TYR A 282 -15.04 1.72 -41.93
N GLU A 283 -16.25 1.22 -42.16
CA GLU A 283 -17.40 1.50 -41.27
C GLU A 283 -17.43 0.61 -40.00
N SER A 284 -16.95 -0.64 -40.08
CA SER A 284 -16.83 -1.54 -38.91
C SER A 284 -15.68 -1.10 -37.97
N TYR A 285 -14.54 -0.69 -38.55
CA TYR A 285 -13.30 -0.31 -37.86
C TYR A 285 -13.44 0.89 -36.94
N THR A 286 -14.34 1.83 -37.26
CA THR A 286 -14.56 3.03 -36.43
C THR A 286 -15.40 2.74 -35.19
N THR A 287 -16.21 1.68 -35.21
CA THR A 287 -17.15 1.35 -34.13
C THR A 287 -16.43 0.67 -32.95
N GLY A 288 -15.54 -0.29 -33.23
CA GLY A 288 -14.80 -1.03 -32.21
C GLY A 288 -13.78 -0.19 -31.42
N VAL A 289 -13.02 0.67 -32.10
CA VAL A 289 -12.11 1.63 -31.44
C VAL A 289 -12.90 2.65 -30.60
N SER A 290 -14.06 3.08 -31.09
CA SER A 290 -14.97 3.92 -30.31
C SER A 290 -15.48 3.21 -29.06
N GLU A 291 -15.69 1.89 -29.11
CA GLU A 291 -16.15 1.10 -27.97
C GLU A 291 -15.06 0.95 -26.92
N TYR A 292 -13.84 0.60 -27.32
CA TYR A 292 -12.69 0.55 -26.42
C TYR A 292 -12.46 1.89 -25.73
N LYS A 293 -12.51 3.00 -26.48
CA LYS A 293 -12.41 4.37 -25.92
C LYS A 293 -13.50 4.66 -24.88
N ARG A 294 -14.75 4.21 -25.11
CA ARG A 294 -15.87 4.40 -24.16
C ARG A 294 -15.67 3.66 -22.84
N LEU A 295 -14.93 2.56 -22.81
CA LEU A 295 -14.65 1.82 -21.58
C LEU A 295 -13.68 2.57 -20.64
N ILE A 296 -12.96 3.58 -21.15
CA ILE A 296 -11.92 4.28 -20.41
C ILE A 296 -12.56 5.29 -19.45
N ALA A 297 -12.61 4.93 -18.17
CA ALA A 297 -13.07 5.83 -17.12
C ALA A 297 -11.98 6.81 -16.66
N ILE A 298 -10.73 6.35 -16.57
CA ILE A 298 -9.59 7.17 -16.12
C ILE A 298 -8.64 7.39 -17.29
N HIS A 299 -8.75 8.57 -17.91
CA HIS A 299 -7.93 8.93 -19.06
C HIS A 299 -6.50 9.28 -18.64
N ALA A 300 -5.54 8.50 -19.14
CA ALA A 300 -4.12 8.83 -19.03
C ALA A 300 -3.73 9.88 -20.07
N GLY A 301 -3.20 11.01 -19.63
CA GLY A 301 -2.69 12.07 -20.50
C GLY A 301 -1.21 11.92 -20.81
N LYS A 302 -0.80 12.35 -22.01
CA LYS A 302 0.61 12.67 -22.27
C LYS A 302 0.92 14.07 -21.71
N PRO A 303 2.11 14.28 -21.11
CA PRO A 303 2.61 15.62 -20.87
C PRO A 303 2.90 16.26 -22.24
N ASN A 304 1.99 17.09 -22.75
CA ASN A 304 2.28 17.91 -23.93
C ASN A 304 2.91 19.22 -23.45
N GLY A 305 4.10 19.55 -23.97
CA GLY A 305 4.91 20.68 -23.48
C GLY A 305 5.76 20.33 -22.26
N GLY A 306 6.43 21.33 -21.69
CA GLY A 306 7.26 21.16 -20.50
C GLY A 306 6.46 20.71 -19.27
N LEU A 307 7.14 20.15 -18.27
CA LEU A 307 6.53 19.60 -17.05
C LEU A 307 5.52 20.57 -16.37
N LYS A 308 5.79 21.87 -16.37
CA LYS A 308 4.89 22.89 -15.80
C LYS A 308 3.53 22.94 -16.51
N GLU A 309 3.51 22.78 -17.84
CA GLU A 309 2.28 22.73 -18.63
C GLU A 309 1.50 21.44 -18.35
N ALA A 310 2.21 20.32 -18.22
CA ALA A 310 1.60 19.05 -17.85
C ALA A 310 0.95 19.08 -16.46
N LEU A 311 1.51 19.83 -15.51
CA LEU A 311 0.95 19.96 -14.15
C LEU A 311 -0.19 20.97 -14.04
N LYS A 312 -0.58 21.66 -15.13
CA LYS A 312 -1.76 22.54 -15.12
C LYS A 312 -3.03 21.73 -14.82
N VAL A 313 -3.88 22.32 -13.97
CA VAL A 313 -5.18 21.79 -13.59
C VAL A 313 -6.24 22.39 -14.51
N GLY A 314 -6.88 21.55 -15.31
CA GLY A 314 -8.01 21.97 -16.14
C GLY A 314 -9.27 22.26 -15.30
N ALA A 315 -10.06 23.24 -15.73
CA ALA A 315 -11.28 23.64 -15.04
C ALA A 315 -12.35 22.53 -15.05
N ASP A 316 -12.50 21.79 -16.15
CA ASP A 316 -13.70 20.95 -16.37
C ASP A 316 -13.41 19.47 -16.67
N LYS A 317 -12.17 19.01 -16.49
CA LYS A 317 -11.81 17.61 -16.79
C LYS A 317 -10.74 17.09 -15.85
N VAL A 318 -11.00 15.94 -15.24
CA VAL A 318 -9.97 15.16 -14.53
C VAL A 318 -9.18 14.29 -15.49
N ARG A 319 -7.90 14.09 -15.16
CA ARG A 319 -7.01 13.19 -15.88
C ARG A 319 -6.04 12.49 -14.94
N ARG A 320 -5.37 11.49 -15.48
CA ARG A 320 -4.22 10.83 -14.84
C ARG A 320 -2.93 11.18 -15.58
N LEU A 321 -1.86 11.43 -14.85
CA LEU A 321 -0.49 11.47 -15.40
C LEU A 321 0.34 10.31 -14.85
N SER A 322 1.33 9.85 -15.61
CA SER A 322 2.32 8.86 -15.18
C SER A 322 3.71 9.50 -15.21
N LEU A 323 4.49 9.32 -14.14
CA LEU A 323 5.90 9.74 -14.10
C LEU A 323 6.77 8.60 -13.57
N SER A 324 7.96 8.42 -14.13
CA SER A 324 8.96 7.56 -13.52
C SER A 324 9.44 8.14 -12.19
N GLU A 325 10.01 7.32 -11.30
CA GLU A 325 10.61 7.82 -10.05
C GLU A 325 11.68 8.92 -10.27
N LYS A 326 12.38 8.92 -11.42
CA LYS A 326 13.41 9.91 -11.79
C LYS A 326 12.71 11.23 -12.14
N ALA A 327 11.68 11.15 -13.00
CA ALA A 327 10.89 12.31 -13.40
C ALA A 327 10.17 12.95 -12.21
N LEU A 328 9.62 12.15 -11.29
CA LEU A 328 9.05 12.66 -10.04
C LEU A 328 10.05 13.46 -9.23
N LYS A 329 11.28 12.95 -9.03
CA LYS A 329 12.31 13.68 -8.27
C LYS A 329 12.65 15.03 -8.90
N LYS A 330 12.75 15.09 -10.24
CA LYS A 330 12.95 16.35 -10.98
C LYS A 330 11.75 17.29 -10.75
N ALA A 331 10.54 16.74 -10.85
CA ALA A 331 9.29 17.49 -10.69
C ALA A 331 9.10 18.07 -9.29
N THR A 332 9.34 17.29 -8.24
CA THR A 332 9.17 17.76 -6.85
C THR A 332 10.22 18.80 -6.48
N LYS A 333 11.44 18.70 -7.03
CA LYS A 333 12.50 19.68 -6.82
C LYS A 333 12.22 21.02 -7.51
N ALA A 334 11.69 20.99 -8.73
CA ALA A 334 11.46 22.20 -9.53
C ALA A 334 10.06 22.82 -9.28
N HIS A 335 9.05 22.00 -9.04
CA HIS A 335 7.63 22.37 -9.09
C HIS A 335 6.79 21.66 -8.01
N GLY A 336 7.34 21.41 -6.81
CA GLY A 336 6.68 20.60 -5.77
C GLY A 336 5.25 21.04 -5.40
N MET A 337 5.01 22.34 -5.23
CA MET A 337 3.67 22.87 -4.96
C MET A 337 2.70 22.68 -6.15
N ASP A 338 3.19 22.74 -7.39
CA ASP A 338 2.35 22.49 -8.57
C ASP A 338 1.98 21.01 -8.68
N VAL A 339 2.88 20.10 -8.28
CA VAL A 339 2.56 18.67 -8.17
C VAL A 339 1.44 18.44 -7.15
N ILE A 340 1.50 19.08 -5.97
CA ILE A 340 0.43 18.95 -4.96
C ILE A 340 -0.88 19.53 -5.49
N ARG A 341 -0.85 20.73 -6.09
CA ARG A 341 -2.05 21.33 -6.69
C ARG A 341 -2.66 20.42 -7.76
N PHE A 342 -1.82 19.78 -8.57
CA PHE A 342 -2.26 18.82 -9.56
C PHE A 342 -2.99 17.64 -8.91
N THR A 343 -2.43 17.05 -7.84
CA THR A 343 -2.97 15.85 -7.19
C THR A 343 -4.21 16.11 -6.32
N GLN A 344 -4.57 17.36 -6.04
CA GLN A 344 -5.84 17.68 -5.36
C GLN A 344 -7.04 17.22 -6.22
N LYS A 345 -7.02 17.54 -7.52
CA LYS A 345 -8.11 17.22 -8.46
C LYS A 345 -7.81 16.03 -9.39
N ASN A 346 -6.55 15.87 -9.81
CA ASN A 346 -6.13 14.86 -10.78
C ASN A 346 -5.40 13.69 -10.10
N MET A 347 -5.19 12.61 -10.84
CA MET A 347 -4.43 11.46 -10.35
C MET A 347 -3.00 11.46 -10.90
N LEU A 348 -2.04 11.14 -10.04
CA LEU A 348 -0.65 10.96 -10.42
C LEU A 348 -0.20 9.53 -10.09
N ARG A 349 0.27 8.83 -11.13
CA ARG A 349 0.88 7.52 -11.05
C ARG A 349 2.39 7.64 -11.10
N ILE A 350 3.06 6.98 -10.17
CA ILE A 350 4.52 6.89 -10.12
C ILE A 350 4.93 5.44 -10.34
N TYR A 351 5.90 5.20 -11.22
CA TYR A 351 6.36 3.85 -11.52
C TYR A 351 7.90 3.73 -11.41
N PRO A 352 8.42 2.51 -11.16
CA PRO A 352 9.87 2.26 -11.09
C PRO A 352 10.55 2.61 -12.43
N LYS A 353 11.79 3.11 -12.39
CA LYS A 353 12.57 3.36 -13.60
C LYS A 353 13.00 2.04 -14.28
N GLY A 354 13.16 2.04 -15.60
CA GLY A 354 13.55 0.85 -16.39
C GLY A 354 14.87 0.20 -15.99
N THR A 355 15.82 0.96 -15.40
CA THR A 355 17.09 0.38 -14.91
C THR A 355 16.93 -0.55 -13.69
N ARG A 356 15.73 -0.68 -13.12
CA ARG A 356 15.41 -1.64 -12.05
C ARG A 356 15.04 -3.02 -12.60
N VAL A 357 15.92 -3.57 -13.42
CA VAL A 357 15.72 -4.87 -14.09
C VAL A 357 15.48 -6.03 -13.13
N ASN A 358 15.98 -5.94 -11.89
CA ASN A 358 15.77 -6.92 -10.83
C ASN A 358 14.45 -6.75 -10.04
N SER A 359 13.54 -5.90 -10.52
CA SER A 359 12.25 -5.61 -9.87
C SER A 359 12.39 -5.02 -8.46
N SER A 360 13.49 -4.31 -8.18
CA SER A 360 13.63 -3.53 -6.95
C SER A 360 12.61 -2.36 -6.89
N ASN A 361 12.39 -1.80 -5.70
CA ASN A 361 11.43 -0.71 -5.48
C ASN A 361 12.09 0.57 -4.97
N TYR A 362 11.48 1.71 -5.28
CA TYR A 362 11.92 3.05 -4.86
C TYR A 362 11.34 3.44 -3.49
N LYS A 363 11.82 4.53 -2.88
CA LYS A 363 11.25 5.03 -1.63
C LYS A 363 9.91 5.76 -1.92
N PRO A 364 8.78 5.36 -1.31
CA PRO A 364 7.47 5.93 -1.65
C PRO A 364 7.21 7.33 -1.04
N GLN A 365 7.97 7.74 -0.01
CA GLN A 365 7.70 8.94 0.78
C GLN A 365 7.60 10.21 -0.07
N ASN A 366 8.52 10.42 -1.01
CA ASN A 366 8.52 11.62 -1.85
C ASN A 366 7.23 11.72 -2.69
N ALA A 367 6.68 10.59 -3.13
CA ALA A 367 5.43 10.56 -3.88
C ALA A 367 4.23 10.89 -2.98
N TRP A 368 4.14 10.26 -1.81
CA TRP A 368 3.04 10.50 -0.86
C TRP A 368 3.02 11.92 -0.30
N LEU A 369 4.18 12.48 0.05
CA LEU A 369 4.33 13.88 0.51
C LEU A 369 3.84 14.91 -0.52
N HIS A 370 3.83 14.54 -1.81
CA HIS A 370 3.33 15.39 -2.90
C HIS A 370 1.93 14.96 -3.40
N GLY A 371 1.25 14.11 -2.62
CA GLY A 371 -0.14 13.71 -2.86
C GLY A 371 -0.36 12.70 -4.00
N ALA A 372 0.70 12.09 -4.54
CA ALA A 372 0.56 11.10 -5.60
C ALA A 372 -0.18 9.84 -5.11
N GLN A 373 -1.25 9.50 -5.81
CA GLN A 373 -2.22 8.48 -5.39
C GLN A 373 -1.76 7.06 -5.74
N MET A 374 -1.22 6.88 -6.95
CA MET A 374 -0.91 5.57 -7.52
C MET A 374 0.60 5.34 -7.51
N VAL A 375 1.14 4.99 -6.35
CA VAL A 375 2.57 4.72 -6.17
C VAL A 375 2.84 3.24 -6.48
N ALA A 376 3.13 2.94 -7.75
CA ALA A 376 3.19 1.58 -8.29
C ALA A 376 4.49 0.86 -7.90
N PHE A 377 4.36 -0.35 -7.37
CA PHE A 377 5.46 -1.16 -6.86
C PHE A 377 5.51 -2.55 -7.51
N ASN A 378 6.71 -3.08 -7.71
CA ASN A 378 6.95 -4.47 -8.08
C ASN A 378 6.61 -5.37 -6.87
N MET A 379 5.43 -6.00 -6.89
CA MET A 379 4.89 -6.77 -5.75
C MET A 379 5.56 -8.13 -5.55
N GLN A 380 6.17 -8.68 -6.60
CA GLN A 380 6.99 -9.89 -6.60
C GLN A 380 8.37 -9.68 -5.94
N GLY A 381 8.77 -8.44 -5.70
CA GLY A 381 10.02 -8.08 -5.03
C GLY A 381 9.98 -8.26 -3.50
N HIS A 382 11.04 -7.80 -2.84
CA HIS A 382 11.12 -7.75 -1.37
C HIS A 382 11.97 -6.55 -0.92
N GLY A 383 12.00 -6.30 0.39
CA GLY A 383 12.87 -5.30 1.01
C GLY A 383 12.13 -4.10 1.61
N LYS A 384 12.93 -3.13 2.09
CA LYS A 384 12.47 -2.02 2.93
C LYS A 384 11.32 -1.22 2.31
N SER A 385 11.44 -0.85 1.03
CA SER A 385 10.42 -0.05 0.37
C SER A 385 9.07 -0.78 0.26
N LEU A 386 9.08 -2.08 -0.05
CA LEU A 386 7.84 -2.85 -0.14
C LEU A 386 7.20 -3.03 1.25
N SER A 387 8.02 -3.20 2.29
CA SER A 387 7.56 -3.22 3.70
C SER A 387 6.88 -1.90 4.10
N LEU A 388 7.44 -0.75 3.68
CA LEU A 388 6.82 0.57 3.88
C LEU A 388 5.47 0.68 3.19
N MET A 389 5.41 0.29 1.93
CA MET A 389 4.19 0.30 1.14
C MET A 389 3.11 -0.57 1.80
N ARG A 390 3.43 -1.82 2.16
CA ARG A 390 2.50 -2.70 2.88
C ARG A 390 2.05 -2.12 4.22
N GLY A 391 2.96 -1.48 4.95
CA GLY A 391 2.65 -0.78 6.20
C GLY A 391 1.63 0.34 6.00
N MET A 392 1.82 1.20 5.00
CA MET A 392 0.89 2.29 4.67
C MET A 392 -0.53 1.77 4.38
N PHE A 393 -0.64 0.71 3.57
CA PHE A 393 -1.94 0.18 3.16
C PHE A 393 -2.57 -0.81 4.15
N ARG A 394 -1.98 -1.00 5.34
CA ARG A 394 -2.70 -1.57 6.49
C ARG A 394 -3.60 -0.54 7.18
N SER A 395 -3.46 0.74 6.85
CA SER A 395 -4.38 1.78 7.33
C SER A 395 -5.80 1.54 6.84
N ASN A 396 -6.77 2.17 7.51
CA ASN A 396 -8.17 2.16 7.09
C ASN A 396 -8.74 0.75 6.87
N GLY A 397 -8.47 -0.16 7.80
CA GLY A 397 -8.93 -1.56 7.73
C GLY A 397 -8.29 -2.40 6.63
N GLY A 398 -7.16 -1.95 6.05
CA GLY A 398 -6.47 -2.71 5.00
C GLY A 398 -7.21 -2.72 3.66
N CYS A 399 -8.17 -1.81 3.45
CA CYS A 399 -9.08 -1.88 2.30
C CYS A 399 -8.45 -1.44 0.96
N GLY A 400 -7.18 -1.02 0.97
CA GLY A 400 -6.42 -0.60 -0.22
C GLY A 400 -6.62 0.86 -0.64
N TYR A 401 -7.46 1.61 0.08
CA TYR A 401 -7.68 3.05 -0.08
C TYR A 401 -7.43 3.78 1.24
N VAL A 402 -6.54 4.78 1.22
CA VAL A 402 -6.21 5.60 2.40
C VAL A 402 -6.41 7.06 2.04
N LYS A 403 -7.34 7.74 2.70
CA LYS A 403 -7.62 9.16 2.48
C LYS A 403 -6.35 9.98 2.74
N LYS A 404 -6.03 10.89 1.82
CA LYS A 404 -4.90 11.81 1.99
C LYS A 404 -5.18 12.74 3.19
N PRO A 405 -4.13 13.24 3.85
CA PRO A 405 -4.28 14.30 4.84
C PRO A 405 -4.94 15.54 4.23
N ASP A 406 -5.76 16.25 5.02
CA ASP A 406 -6.52 17.41 4.54
C ASP A 406 -5.64 18.51 3.92
N PHE A 407 -4.41 18.67 4.42
CA PHE A 407 -3.44 19.64 3.88
C PHE A 407 -2.93 19.29 2.47
N LEU A 408 -3.14 18.07 1.98
CA LEU A 408 -2.86 17.65 0.59
C LEU A 408 -4.11 17.62 -0.30
N ILE A 409 -5.28 17.91 0.26
CA ILE A 409 -6.57 17.91 -0.45
C ILE A 409 -7.07 19.34 -0.62
N THR A 410 -6.90 20.19 0.39
CA THR A 410 -7.44 21.54 0.45
C THR A 410 -6.38 22.60 0.17
N VAL A 411 -6.82 23.78 -0.28
CA VAL A 411 -6.04 25.02 -0.23
C VAL A 411 -6.42 25.77 1.03
N ASP A 412 -5.48 26.51 1.63
CA ASP A 412 -5.80 27.34 2.78
C ASP A 412 -6.66 28.56 2.38
N SER A 413 -7.08 29.34 3.39
CA SER A 413 -7.91 30.54 3.20
C SER A 413 -7.28 31.63 2.34
N HIS A 414 -5.98 31.52 2.04
CA HIS A 414 -5.22 32.45 1.20
C HIS A 414 -4.86 31.84 -0.16
N GLY A 415 -5.41 30.66 -0.48
CA GLY A 415 -5.14 29.93 -1.72
C GLY A 415 -3.76 29.28 -1.77
N LYS A 416 -3.07 29.18 -0.64
CA LYS A 416 -1.74 28.56 -0.57
C LYS A 416 -1.87 27.05 -0.41
N VAL A 417 -0.99 26.35 -1.12
CA VAL A 417 -0.85 24.89 -1.09
C VAL A 417 0.24 24.52 -0.08
N PHE A 418 0.12 23.34 0.53
CA PHE A 418 1.15 22.77 1.38
C PHE A 418 2.53 22.79 0.70
N ASP A 419 3.57 23.17 1.47
CA ASP A 419 4.96 23.14 1.05
C ASP A 419 5.72 22.07 1.83
N PRO A 420 6.09 20.93 1.22
CA PRO A 420 6.81 19.85 1.87
C PRO A 420 8.22 20.22 2.37
N ASN A 421 8.79 21.33 1.88
CA ASN A 421 10.12 21.79 2.28
C ASN A 421 10.06 22.85 3.40
N ALA A 422 8.87 23.25 3.83
CA ALA A 422 8.73 24.17 4.95
C ALA A 422 9.21 23.53 6.25
N ASN A 423 9.81 24.34 7.13
CA ASN A 423 10.10 23.91 8.50
C ASN A 423 8.78 23.89 9.30
N LEU A 424 8.25 22.69 9.52
CA LEU A 424 7.01 22.48 10.24
C LEU A 424 7.29 22.25 11.74
N PRO A 425 6.42 22.75 12.64
CA PRO A 425 6.52 22.42 14.05
C PRO A 425 6.16 20.95 14.29
N VAL A 426 6.60 20.41 15.43
CA VAL A 426 6.16 19.09 15.89
C VAL A 426 4.65 19.13 16.15
N LYS A 427 3.91 18.26 15.46
CA LYS A 427 2.45 18.13 15.60
C LYS A 427 2.06 17.10 16.65
N ARG A 428 2.84 16.02 16.76
CA ARG A 428 2.56 14.90 17.66
C ARG A 428 3.86 14.23 18.06
N THR A 429 3.97 13.78 19.31
CA THR A 429 5.09 12.95 19.75
C THR A 429 4.60 11.53 20.00
N LEU A 430 5.27 10.55 19.39
CA LEU A 430 5.05 9.13 19.65
C LEU A 430 6.13 8.62 20.61
N LYS A 431 5.73 8.05 21.73
CA LYS A 431 6.61 7.24 22.58
C LYS A 431 6.32 5.76 22.36
N VAL A 432 7.38 4.98 22.23
CA VAL A 432 7.33 3.54 22.01
C VAL A 432 8.15 2.85 23.07
N LYS A 433 7.51 2.10 23.96
CA LYS A 433 8.20 1.23 24.91
C LYS A 433 8.18 -0.20 24.38
N LEU A 434 9.35 -0.77 24.10
CA LEU A 434 9.51 -2.17 23.71
C LEU A 434 9.83 -2.99 24.96
N TYR A 435 8.87 -3.79 25.41
CA TYR A 435 9.06 -4.63 26.59
C TYR A 435 9.90 -5.85 26.25
N MET A 436 9.41 -6.69 25.34
CA MET A 436 10.00 -8.00 25.06
C MET A 436 9.53 -8.56 23.73
N GLY A 437 10.19 -9.63 23.27
CA GLY A 437 9.77 -10.44 22.14
C GLY A 437 9.65 -11.91 22.52
N VAL A 438 8.76 -12.63 21.85
CA VAL A 438 8.49 -14.05 22.09
C VAL A 438 8.20 -14.80 20.79
N GLY A 439 8.35 -16.13 20.81
CA GLY A 439 7.82 -17.03 19.78
C GLY A 439 8.82 -17.50 18.73
N TRP A 440 10.07 -17.00 18.72
CA TRP A 440 11.09 -17.48 17.78
C TRP A 440 11.41 -18.96 17.95
N ASN A 441 11.46 -19.47 19.18
CA ASN A 441 11.71 -20.89 19.46
C ASN A 441 10.58 -21.83 19.00
N LEU A 442 9.41 -21.28 18.64
CA LEU A 442 8.27 -22.05 18.13
C LEU A 442 8.26 -22.09 16.60
N ASP A 443 8.82 -21.07 15.96
CA ASP A 443 8.77 -20.89 14.50
C ASP A 443 10.10 -21.24 13.81
N PHE A 444 11.20 -21.33 14.56
CA PHE A 444 12.54 -21.57 14.03
C PHE A 444 13.24 -22.74 14.74
N GLU A 445 14.07 -23.47 13.99
CA GLU A 445 14.97 -24.46 14.54
C GLU A 445 16.03 -23.80 15.44
N ASN A 446 16.52 -24.54 16.44
CA ASN A 446 17.51 -24.03 17.39
C ASN A 446 18.81 -23.54 16.74
N THR A 447 19.14 -24.04 15.55
CA THR A 447 20.34 -23.71 14.79
C THR A 447 20.15 -22.57 13.78
N HIS A 448 18.94 -22.01 13.67
CA HIS A 448 18.61 -21.03 12.64
C HIS A 448 19.42 -19.73 12.75
N PHE A 449 19.58 -19.23 13.97
CA PHE A 449 20.26 -17.95 14.23
C PHE A 449 21.74 -18.15 14.55
N HIS A 450 22.06 -19.13 15.40
CA HIS A 450 23.42 -19.50 15.78
C HIS A 450 23.52 -21.03 15.82
N LEU A 451 24.68 -21.59 15.46
CA LEU A 451 24.85 -23.05 15.36
C LEU A 451 24.87 -23.77 16.71
N TYR A 452 25.36 -23.11 17.77
CA TYR A 452 25.69 -23.76 19.05
C TYR A 452 25.15 -23.03 20.28
N SER A 453 24.49 -21.88 20.11
CA SER A 453 23.95 -21.06 21.20
C SER A 453 22.56 -20.55 20.83
N PRO A 454 21.76 -20.11 21.81
CA PRO A 454 20.58 -19.30 21.51
C PRO A 454 20.97 -17.97 20.83
N PRO A 455 19.99 -17.25 20.25
CA PRO A 455 20.23 -16.00 19.53
C PRO A 455 20.55 -14.80 20.42
N ASP A 456 21.24 -13.83 19.83
CA ASP A 456 21.60 -12.54 20.42
C ASP A 456 20.75 -11.41 19.82
N PHE A 457 19.54 -11.19 20.34
CA PHE A 457 18.57 -10.33 19.68
C PHE A 457 18.74 -8.84 20.01
N TYR A 458 18.62 -7.99 18.98
CA TYR A 458 18.38 -6.55 19.11
C TYR A 458 17.31 -6.08 18.13
N THR A 459 16.66 -4.96 18.46
CA THR A 459 15.60 -4.36 17.64
C THR A 459 16.01 -2.97 17.17
N ARG A 460 15.75 -2.67 15.89
CA ARG A 460 15.80 -1.33 15.33
C ARG A 460 14.38 -0.78 15.24
N ILE A 461 14.13 0.36 15.88
CA ILE A 461 12.85 1.06 15.85
C ILE A 461 13.08 2.43 15.24
N GLY A 462 12.29 2.80 14.24
CA GLY A 462 12.46 4.10 13.60
C GLY A 462 11.24 4.57 12.84
N ILE A 463 11.29 5.83 12.40
CA ILE A 463 10.24 6.46 11.62
C ILE A 463 10.69 6.56 10.16
N ALA A 464 9.77 6.27 9.25
CA ALA A 464 9.89 6.61 7.85
C ALA A 464 8.70 7.50 7.47
N GLY A 465 8.95 8.68 6.91
CA GLY A 465 7.90 9.68 6.69
C GLY A 465 8.48 10.94 6.09
N ALA A 466 8.12 12.10 6.65
CA ALA A 466 8.76 13.37 6.29
C ALA A 466 10.28 13.31 6.56
N PRO A 467 11.12 13.97 5.76
CA PRO A 467 12.58 13.94 5.96
C PRO A 467 13.01 14.38 7.37
N ALA A 468 12.31 15.35 7.97
CA ALA A 468 12.58 15.83 9.32
C ALA A 468 12.24 14.81 10.43
N ASP A 469 11.37 13.84 10.12
CA ASP A 469 10.90 12.83 11.08
C ASP A 469 11.72 11.53 10.98
N GLU A 470 12.53 11.34 9.93
CA GLU A 470 13.28 10.09 9.70
C GLU A 470 14.41 9.90 10.74
N VAL A 471 14.20 8.99 11.69
CA VAL A 471 15.20 8.58 12.69
C VAL A 471 15.11 7.08 12.95
N ILE A 472 16.25 6.43 13.21
CA ILE A 472 16.32 5.02 13.62
C ILE A 472 17.10 4.95 14.93
N LYS A 473 16.52 4.27 15.91
CA LYS A 473 17.11 3.94 17.21
C LYS A 473 17.26 2.42 17.32
N LYS A 474 18.18 1.96 18.16
CA LYS A 474 18.44 0.54 18.39
C LYS A 474 18.35 0.25 19.88
N THR A 475 17.87 -0.94 20.21
CA THR A 475 17.98 -1.48 21.57
C THR A 475 19.39 -1.95 21.87
N GLU A 476 19.64 -2.28 23.13
CA GLU A 476 20.73 -3.17 23.51
C GLU A 476 20.55 -4.56 22.88
N ILE A 477 21.67 -5.28 22.73
CA ILE A 477 21.67 -6.69 22.37
C ILE A 477 21.35 -7.50 23.63
N LYS A 478 20.39 -8.42 23.53
CA LYS A 478 20.08 -9.41 24.58
C LYS A 478 20.62 -10.75 24.13
N GLU A 479 21.70 -11.16 24.77
CA GLU A 479 22.49 -12.34 24.42
C GLU A 479 21.83 -13.64 24.90
N GLU A 480 22.07 -14.71 24.13
CA GLU A 480 21.71 -16.09 24.45
C GLU A 480 20.25 -16.30 24.93
N THR A 481 19.26 -15.67 24.27
CA THR A 481 17.85 -15.78 24.64
C THR A 481 16.86 -15.86 23.48
N TRP A 482 15.90 -16.77 23.57
CA TRP A 482 14.78 -16.88 22.64
C TRP A 482 13.59 -15.95 22.97
N SER A 483 13.62 -15.33 24.14
CA SER A 483 12.58 -14.43 24.65
C SER A 483 13.22 -13.16 25.22
N PRO A 484 13.82 -12.31 24.38
CA PRO A 484 14.54 -11.12 24.82
C PRO A 484 13.60 -10.14 25.52
N VAL A 485 14.03 -9.63 26.69
CA VAL A 485 13.38 -8.55 27.43
C VAL A 485 14.28 -7.32 27.34
N TRP A 486 13.84 -6.30 26.61
CA TRP A 486 14.56 -5.03 26.45
C TRP A 486 14.13 -4.01 27.50
N ASN A 487 12.82 -3.82 27.66
CA ASN A 487 12.23 -2.78 28.53
C ASN A 487 12.76 -1.37 28.23
N GLU A 488 12.95 -1.05 26.95
CA GLU A 488 13.51 0.22 26.49
C GLU A 488 12.44 1.12 25.88
N GLU A 489 12.56 2.43 26.06
CA GLU A 489 11.62 3.43 25.56
C GLU A 489 12.27 4.40 24.55
N PHE A 490 11.54 4.71 23.49
CA PHE A 490 11.98 5.56 22.39
C PHE A 490 10.95 6.66 22.13
N THR A 491 11.40 7.92 22.12
CA THR A 491 10.55 9.07 21.78
C THR A 491 10.80 9.56 20.35
N PHE A 492 9.75 9.85 19.60
CA PHE A 492 9.77 10.31 18.22
C PHE A 492 8.86 11.55 18.06
N PRO A 493 9.43 12.77 17.98
CA PRO A 493 8.66 13.96 17.60
C PRO A 493 8.36 13.91 16.10
N LEU A 494 7.11 14.18 15.71
CA LEU A 494 6.62 14.06 14.33
C LEU A 494 6.03 15.38 13.86
N THR A 495 6.54 15.87 12.74
CA THR A 495 6.02 17.03 12.03
C THR A 495 4.84 16.66 11.13
N ILE A 496 4.86 15.46 10.52
CA ILE A 496 3.78 14.94 9.65
C ILE A 496 3.37 13.52 10.10
N PRO A 497 2.72 13.38 11.27
CA PRO A 497 2.33 12.08 11.81
C PRO A 497 1.38 11.28 10.90
N GLU A 498 0.62 11.95 10.03
CA GLU A 498 -0.34 11.32 9.11
C GLU A 498 0.32 10.46 8.04
N LEU A 499 1.57 10.75 7.69
CA LEU A 499 2.36 10.00 6.69
C LEU A 499 3.55 9.26 7.33
N ALA A 500 3.65 9.27 8.66
CA ALA A 500 4.71 8.59 9.38
C ALA A 500 4.41 7.09 9.52
N LEU A 501 5.41 6.27 9.26
CA LEU A 501 5.38 4.82 9.42
C LEU A 501 6.41 4.41 10.48
N LEU A 502 5.94 3.74 11.53
CA LEU A 502 6.78 3.11 12.54
C LEU A 502 7.34 1.80 11.99
N ARG A 503 8.65 1.77 11.77
CA ARG A 503 9.40 0.59 11.34
C ARG A 503 10.02 -0.11 12.52
N ILE A 504 9.88 -1.43 12.53
CA ILE A 504 10.45 -2.33 13.53
C ILE A 504 11.17 -3.43 12.77
N ASP A 505 12.47 -3.58 12.98
CA ASP A 505 13.26 -4.67 12.42
C ASP A 505 14.03 -5.37 13.56
N VAL A 506 13.88 -6.69 13.72
CA VAL A 506 14.61 -7.49 14.72
C VAL A 506 15.70 -8.29 14.03
N TYR A 507 16.86 -8.35 14.66
CA TYR A 507 18.04 -9.09 14.19
C TYR A 507 18.66 -9.88 15.32
N SER A 508 19.24 -11.02 14.98
CA SER A 508 20.22 -11.72 15.81
C SER A 508 21.62 -11.22 15.41
N TYR A 509 22.34 -10.64 16.36
CA TYR A 509 23.71 -10.19 16.18
C TYR A 509 24.63 -11.38 15.92
N ASN A 510 25.61 -11.21 15.03
CA ASN A 510 26.65 -12.21 14.80
C ASN A 510 28.01 -11.53 14.75
N ILE A 511 28.97 -12.01 15.54
CA ILE A 511 30.31 -11.39 15.69
C ILE A 511 31.12 -11.50 14.39
N SER A 512 31.00 -12.62 13.68
CA SER A 512 31.88 -12.95 12.53
C SER A 512 31.18 -12.89 11.17
N ASP A 513 29.84 -12.79 11.17
CA ASP A 513 29.01 -12.81 9.98
C ASP A 513 28.01 -11.64 9.97
N LYS A 514 27.21 -11.55 8.90
CA LYS A 514 26.09 -10.59 8.87
C LYS A 514 25.01 -11.00 9.87
N ASP A 515 24.49 -10.02 10.60
CA ASP A 515 23.32 -10.18 11.45
C ASP A 515 22.18 -10.92 10.74
N VAL A 516 21.65 -11.94 11.42
CA VAL A 516 20.57 -12.78 10.90
C VAL A 516 19.24 -12.07 11.15
N PHE A 517 18.39 -12.01 10.12
CA PHE A 517 17.11 -11.30 10.22
C PHE A 517 16.10 -12.12 11.02
N GLY A 518 15.58 -11.56 12.12
CA GLY A 518 14.60 -12.20 13.00
C GLY A 518 13.15 -11.80 12.74
N GLY A 519 12.91 -10.73 11.98
CA GLY A 519 11.56 -10.30 11.59
C GLY A 519 11.41 -8.81 11.40
N GLN A 520 10.32 -8.38 10.77
CA GLN A 520 9.98 -6.97 10.60
C GLN A 520 8.50 -6.70 10.84
N ASN A 521 8.17 -5.46 11.16
CA ASN A 521 6.83 -4.92 11.02
C ASN A 521 6.90 -3.43 10.64
N CYS A 522 5.88 -2.95 9.95
CA CYS A 522 5.70 -1.56 9.58
C CYS A 522 4.26 -1.16 9.90
N LEU A 523 4.08 -0.19 10.80
CA LEU A 523 2.79 0.27 11.27
C LEU A 523 2.57 1.75 10.90
N PRO A 524 1.40 2.13 10.34
CA PRO A 524 1.06 3.52 10.15
C PRO A 524 0.83 4.21 11.49
N VAL A 525 1.59 5.26 11.79
CA VAL A 525 1.55 5.92 13.11
C VAL A 525 0.17 6.48 13.43
N SER A 526 -0.55 6.95 12.41
CA SER A 526 -1.92 7.47 12.52
C SER A 526 -2.95 6.41 12.96
N GLU A 527 -2.65 5.12 12.78
CA GLU A 527 -3.58 4.01 13.03
C GLU A 527 -3.20 3.20 14.29
N VAL A 528 -2.00 3.41 14.83
CA VAL A 528 -1.53 2.72 16.03
C VAL A 528 -2.36 3.15 17.25
N LYS A 529 -2.94 2.18 17.94
CA LYS A 529 -3.70 2.39 19.17
C LYS A 529 -2.75 2.68 20.36
N PRO A 530 -3.11 3.62 21.26
CA PRO A 530 -2.37 3.83 22.50
C PRO A 530 -2.45 2.62 23.45
N GLY A 531 -1.52 2.54 24.39
CA GLY A 531 -1.49 1.47 25.40
C GLY A 531 -0.66 0.26 24.96
N ILE A 532 -0.85 -0.90 25.59
CA ILE A 532 0.00 -2.08 25.44
C ILE A 532 -0.62 -3.06 24.44
N HIS A 533 0.14 -3.42 23.40
CA HIS A 533 -0.29 -4.31 22.32
C HIS A 533 0.79 -5.31 21.92
N ALA A 534 0.34 -6.46 21.40
CA ALA A 534 1.19 -7.41 20.71
C ALA A 534 1.36 -7.01 19.23
N VAL A 535 2.60 -6.90 18.78
CA VAL A 535 2.96 -6.57 17.40
C VAL A 535 3.56 -7.81 16.73
N PRO A 536 2.85 -8.47 15.79
CA PRO A 536 3.39 -9.64 15.11
C PRO A 536 4.58 -9.28 14.24
N LEU A 537 5.49 -10.21 14.01
CA LEU A 537 6.57 -10.01 13.03
C LEU A 537 6.31 -10.79 11.74
N PHE A 538 6.92 -10.29 10.67
CA PHE A 538 6.83 -10.82 9.32
C PHE A 538 8.22 -11.15 8.80
N ASP A 539 8.28 -12.12 7.89
CA ASP A 539 9.51 -12.46 7.19
C ASP A 539 9.91 -11.37 6.15
N ARG A 540 11.00 -11.62 5.41
CA ARG A 540 11.48 -10.70 4.36
C ARG A 540 10.50 -10.58 3.18
N LYS A 541 9.70 -11.62 2.93
CA LYS A 541 8.69 -11.68 1.86
C LYS A 541 7.38 -11.03 2.30
N GLY A 542 7.22 -10.70 3.57
CA GLY A 542 6.01 -10.09 4.16
C GLY A 542 4.97 -11.12 4.60
N SER A 543 5.35 -12.39 4.74
CA SER A 543 4.51 -13.42 5.33
C SER A 543 4.57 -13.32 6.86
N LYS A 544 3.42 -13.37 7.52
CA LYS A 544 3.31 -13.30 8.98
C LYS A 544 3.92 -14.56 9.60
N TYR A 545 4.75 -14.40 10.62
CA TYR A 545 5.18 -15.52 11.46
C TYR A 545 4.03 -16.03 12.33
N SER A 546 4.02 -17.33 12.61
CA SER A 546 2.91 -17.98 13.32
C SER A 546 2.85 -17.56 14.79
N SER A 547 4.00 -17.46 15.44
CA SER A 547 4.14 -17.27 16.89
C SER A 547 4.89 -15.99 17.26
N VAL A 548 5.79 -15.52 16.38
CA VAL A 548 6.72 -14.42 16.68
C VAL A 548 6.00 -13.08 16.80
N LYS A 549 6.20 -12.40 17.93
CA LYS A 549 5.62 -11.08 18.23
C LYS A 549 6.38 -10.33 19.30
N LEU A 550 6.20 -9.02 19.33
CA LEU A 550 6.73 -8.10 20.34
C LEU A 550 5.62 -7.58 21.22
N LEU A 551 5.86 -7.43 22.52
CA LEU A 551 4.97 -6.68 23.41
C LEU A 551 5.47 -5.24 23.49
N MET A 552 4.62 -4.30 23.09
CA MET A 552 4.99 -2.89 22.97
C MET A 552 3.91 -2.00 23.57
N ARG A 553 4.31 -0.84 24.12
CA ARG A 553 3.39 0.23 24.52
C ARG A 553 3.58 1.46 23.65
N PHE A 554 2.47 2.06 23.24
CA PHE A 554 2.44 3.29 22.47
C PHE A 554 1.78 4.40 23.30
N GLU A 555 2.42 5.56 23.38
CA GLU A 555 1.83 6.76 23.96
C GLU A 555 1.97 7.92 22.99
N PHE A 556 0.97 8.79 23.01
CA PHE A 556 0.93 9.97 22.16
C PHE A 556 0.70 11.21 23.01
N SER A 557 1.46 12.26 22.73
CA SER A 557 1.37 13.58 23.39
C SER A 557 1.50 14.72 22.41
#